data_AF-A0A0P9KE11-F1
#
_entry.id   AF-A0A0P9KE11-F1
#
_cell.length_a   1.000
_cell.length_b   1.000
_cell.length_c   1.000
_cell.angle_alpha   90.00
_cell.angle_beta   90.00
_cell.angle_gamma   90.00
#
_symmetry.space_group_name_H-M   'P 1'
#
loop_
_entity.id
_entity.type
_entity.pdbx_description
1 polymer ?
#
loop_
_entity_poly.entity_id
_entity_poly.type
_entity_poly.pdbx_seq_one_letter_code
_entity_poly.pdbx_strand_id
1 'polypeptide(L)'
;MFKRIGRLFASAALLTACALGTVQAAEEKAINFGIMSTESSQNLKSIWQPFLDDMSRKTGLKVNATFASDYAGLIQGMRFNKVDVAWLGNKAAMEAVDRSNGEIFAQTSAANGDAGYWSLLIVRKDSPINSVDDMLKNAKSLTFGNGDPNSTSGYLVPGYYVFAKNNVDASTAFKRTLNSSHEVNALSVAKGQLDVATFNTESWDRLAVTQPDKVEQLKVIWKSPLIPADPIVWSKALSDENKAKIREFFASYGNTDEEKTVLKNMQMGKFLKSSDDQLLPIRQLELFKQRTEVVASTTLDAQEKAARLKDIDASLSKLQERITELNQKTAGSSAG
;
A
#
# COMPACT_ATOMS: atom_id res chain seq x y z
N MET A 1 -50.07 33.81 80.31
CA MET A 1 -49.91 32.64 79.41
C MET A 1 -48.56 32.77 78.70
N PHE A 2 -47.51 32.11 79.20
CA PHE A 2 -46.15 32.17 78.64
C PHE A 2 -45.61 30.76 78.38
N LYS A 3 -45.14 30.55 77.13
CA LYS A 3 -43.97 29.77 76.65
C LYS A 3 -43.64 28.38 77.24
N ARG A 4 -43.33 27.42 76.32
CA ARG A 4 -42.05 26.67 76.14
C ARG A 4 -42.32 25.35 75.37
N ILE A 5 -41.68 25.10 74.23
CA ILE A 5 -40.40 24.36 74.03
C ILE A 5 -40.40 22.96 74.67
N GLY A 6 -40.40 21.91 73.84
CA GLY A 6 -39.97 20.53 74.13
C GLY A 6 -39.27 19.94 72.90
N ARG A 7 -37.94 19.73 72.94
CA ARG A 7 -37.20 18.47 73.24
C ARG A 7 -37.38 17.38 72.15
N LEU A 8 -36.42 17.18 71.23
CA LEU A 8 -35.18 16.34 71.29
C LEU A 8 -35.44 14.82 71.36
N PHE A 9 -35.08 14.08 70.30
CA PHE A 9 -34.43 12.74 70.25
C PHE A 9 -34.01 12.49 68.79
N ALA A 10 -32.72 12.56 68.42
CA ALA A 10 -31.69 11.50 68.44
C ALA A 10 -31.83 10.46 67.30
N SER A 11 -30.89 10.47 66.36
CA SER A 11 -30.16 9.29 65.84
C SER A 11 -29.20 9.70 64.73
N ALA A 12 -27.91 9.68 65.04
CA ALA A 12 -26.83 9.79 64.08
C ALA A 12 -26.55 8.40 63.49
N ALA A 13 -26.70 8.23 62.19
CA ALA A 13 -26.25 7.06 61.45
C ALA A 13 -25.08 7.48 60.54
N LEU A 14 -23.90 6.95 60.83
CA LEU A 14 -22.72 7.01 59.96
C LEU A 14 -23.05 6.35 58.61
N LEU A 15 -22.99 7.12 57.53
CA LEU A 15 -22.96 6.61 56.16
C LEU A 15 -21.53 6.79 55.62
N THR A 16 -20.67 5.82 55.93
CA THR A 16 -19.37 5.67 55.27
C THR A 16 -19.61 5.00 53.92
N ALA A 17 -19.99 5.79 52.91
CA ALA A 17 -20.12 5.31 51.54
C ALA A 17 -18.72 5.08 50.95
N CYS A 18 -18.35 3.81 50.79
CA CYS A 18 -17.18 3.41 50.02
C CYS A 18 -17.34 3.91 48.58
N ALA A 19 -16.60 4.96 48.23
CA ALA A 19 -16.36 5.35 46.86
C ALA A 19 -15.42 4.31 46.22
N LEU A 20 -15.97 3.17 45.83
CA LEU A 20 -15.34 2.30 44.84
C LEU A 20 -15.46 3.02 43.50
N GLY A 21 -14.45 3.82 43.17
CA GLY A 21 -14.27 4.34 41.83
C GLY A 21 -14.17 3.15 40.88
N THR A 22 -15.19 2.95 40.05
CA THR A 22 -15.08 2.10 38.88
C THR A 22 -14.04 2.76 37.98
N VAL A 23 -12.81 2.25 38.01
CA VAL A 23 -11.86 2.46 36.93
C VAL A 23 -12.50 1.81 35.71
N GLN A 24 -13.21 2.62 34.92
CA GLN A 24 -13.69 2.21 33.62
C GLN A 24 -12.44 2.02 32.78
N ALA A 25 -11.95 0.79 32.72
CA ALA A 25 -10.90 0.41 31.80
C ALA A 25 -11.33 0.92 30.43
N ALA A 26 -10.59 1.88 29.88
CA ALA A 26 -10.84 2.37 28.54
C ALA A 26 -10.80 1.15 27.63
N GLU A 27 -11.93 0.83 26.99
CA GLU A 27 -12.03 -0.29 26.07
C GLU A 27 -10.94 -0.11 25.03
N GLU A 28 -9.96 -1.02 25.00
CA GLU A 28 -8.75 -0.86 24.18
C GLU A 28 -9.20 -0.83 22.71
N LYS A 29 -9.01 0.34 22.06
CA LYS A 29 -9.45 0.55 20.68
C LYS A 29 -8.81 -0.51 19.79
N ALA A 30 -9.65 -1.28 19.09
CA ALA A 30 -9.17 -2.26 18.12
C ALA A 30 -8.31 -1.59 17.02
N ILE A 31 -7.21 -2.25 16.65
CA ILE A 31 -6.35 -1.89 15.53
C ILE A 31 -6.99 -2.41 14.25
N ASN A 32 -7.35 -1.52 13.34
CA ASN A 32 -7.88 -1.89 12.03
C ASN A 32 -6.72 -1.97 11.03
N PHE A 33 -6.40 -3.19 10.58
CA PHE A 33 -5.33 -3.50 9.66
C PHE A 33 -5.84 -3.53 8.21
N GLY A 34 -5.49 -2.52 7.42
CA GLY A 34 -5.82 -2.40 6.01
C GLY A 34 -5.00 -3.33 5.12
N ILE A 35 -5.66 -4.11 4.28
CA ILE A 35 -5.04 -5.03 3.32
C ILE A 35 -5.44 -4.59 1.91
N MET A 36 -4.48 -4.15 1.10
CA MET A 36 -4.77 -3.67 -0.26
C MET A 36 -5.32 -4.78 -1.16
N SER A 37 -6.21 -4.39 -2.07
CA SER A 37 -7.00 -5.30 -2.91
C SER A 37 -6.23 -5.81 -4.14
N THR A 38 -5.10 -6.48 -3.93
CA THR A 38 -4.32 -7.11 -5.02
C THR A 38 -5.08 -8.30 -5.64
N GLU A 39 -5.80 -9.04 -4.79
CA GLU A 39 -6.66 -10.18 -5.11
C GLU A 39 -8.02 -10.02 -4.41
N SER A 40 -8.94 -10.98 -4.60
CA SER A 40 -10.21 -11.04 -3.88
C SER A 40 -10.00 -11.09 -2.37
N SER A 41 -10.92 -10.48 -1.61
CA SER A 41 -10.84 -10.48 -0.14
C SER A 41 -10.89 -11.90 0.46
N GLN A 42 -11.49 -12.87 -0.24
CA GLN A 42 -11.47 -14.27 0.18
C GLN A 42 -10.05 -14.85 0.11
N ASN A 43 -9.35 -14.65 -1.01
CA ASN A 43 -7.97 -15.10 -1.17
C ASN A 43 -7.05 -14.41 -0.16
N LEU A 44 -7.17 -13.08 -0.03
CA LEU A 44 -6.38 -12.30 0.93
C LEU A 44 -6.64 -12.73 2.36
N LYS A 45 -7.90 -12.92 2.78
CA LYS A 45 -8.23 -13.36 4.14
C LYS A 45 -7.58 -14.70 4.47
N SER A 46 -7.52 -15.64 3.53
CA SER A 46 -6.94 -16.97 3.76
C SER A 46 -5.45 -16.93 4.15
N ILE A 47 -4.70 -15.94 3.65
CA ILE A 47 -3.25 -15.81 3.92
C ILE A 47 -2.95 -14.78 5.02
N TRP A 48 -3.79 -13.74 5.18
CA TRP A 48 -3.56 -12.68 6.15
C TRP A 48 -4.12 -12.99 7.54
N GLN A 49 -5.19 -13.78 7.65
CA GLN A 49 -5.81 -14.03 8.95
C GLN A 49 -4.85 -14.67 9.98
N PRO A 50 -4.03 -15.69 9.63
CA PRO A 50 -3.07 -16.25 10.59
C PRO A 50 -2.06 -15.23 11.10
N PHE A 51 -1.59 -14.33 10.23
CA PHE A 51 -0.68 -13.25 10.59
C PHE A 51 -1.34 -12.26 11.57
N LEU A 52 -2.59 -11.86 11.32
CA LEU A 52 -3.33 -10.95 12.18
C LEU A 52 -3.72 -11.57 13.52
N ASP A 53 -4.02 -12.88 13.55
CA ASP A 53 -4.29 -13.62 14.79
C ASP A 53 -3.03 -13.68 15.67
N ASP A 54 -1.87 -13.91 15.06
CA ASP A 54 -0.59 -13.87 15.77
C ASP A 54 -0.24 -12.46 16.25
N MET A 55 -0.52 -11.44 15.44
CA MET A 55 -0.38 -10.03 15.84
C MET A 55 -1.22 -9.73 17.07
N SER A 56 -2.48 -10.16 17.08
CA SER A 56 -3.37 -9.98 18.23
C SER A 56 -2.84 -10.71 19.46
N ARG A 57 -2.45 -11.98 19.32
CA ARG A 57 -1.93 -12.81 20.43
C ARG A 57 -0.65 -12.26 21.05
N LYS A 58 0.29 -11.78 20.23
CA LYS A 58 1.60 -11.30 20.71
C LYS A 58 1.57 -9.87 21.26
N THR A 59 0.73 -9.01 20.69
CA THR A 59 0.65 -7.60 21.11
C THR A 59 -0.35 -7.37 22.25
N GLY A 60 -1.30 -8.29 22.43
CA GLY A 60 -2.47 -8.12 23.30
C GLY A 60 -3.55 -7.22 22.70
N LEU A 61 -3.30 -6.61 21.53
CA LEU A 61 -4.24 -5.73 20.85
C LEU A 61 -5.32 -6.53 20.14
N LYS A 62 -6.57 -6.06 20.15
CA LYS A 62 -7.59 -6.56 19.23
C LYS A 62 -7.27 -6.08 17.81
N VAL A 63 -7.07 -7.00 16.86
CA VAL A 63 -6.74 -6.68 15.47
C VAL A 63 -7.87 -7.10 14.54
N ASN A 64 -8.40 -6.17 13.75
CA ASN A 64 -9.41 -6.45 12.73
C ASN A 64 -8.82 -6.29 11.32
N ALA A 65 -9.16 -7.19 10.40
CA ALA A 65 -8.85 -7.00 8.99
C ALA A 65 -9.82 -6.01 8.34
N THR A 66 -9.30 -5.01 7.64
CA THR A 66 -10.06 -4.07 6.81
C THR A 66 -9.69 -4.27 5.34
N PHE A 67 -10.67 -4.69 4.55
CA PHE A 67 -10.54 -4.80 3.10
C PHE A 67 -11.31 -3.65 2.44
N ALA A 68 -10.74 -3.06 1.40
CA ALA A 68 -11.42 -2.10 0.53
C ALA A 68 -11.55 -2.67 -0.89
N SER A 69 -12.47 -2.13 -1.67
CA SER A 69 -12.64 -2.49 -3.09
C SER A 69 -11.50 -2.00 -3.98
N ASP A 70 -10.84 -0.93 -3.56
CA ASP A 70 -9.71 -0.30 -4.22
C ASP A 70 -8.74 0.29 -3.17
N TYR A 71 -7.58 0.74 -3.63
CA TYR A 71 -6.52 1.21 -2.74
C TYR A 71 -6.87 2.58 -2.15
N ALA A 72 -7.69 3.37 -2.84
CA ALA A 72 -8.19 4.66 -2.36
C ALA A 72 -9.03 4.50 -1.09
N GLY A 73 -9.82 3.43 -0.98
CA GLY A 73 -10.59 3.12 0.22
C GLY A 73 -9.72 2.96 1.47
N LEU A 74 -8.53 2.34 1.37
CA LEU A 74 -7.60 2.24 2.50
C LEU A 74 -6.94 3.58 2.82
N ILE A 75 -6.54 4.34 1.80
CA ILE A 75 -5.94 5.67 1.96
C ILE A 75 -6.92 6.60 2.69
N GLN A 76 -8.18 6.68 2.22
CA GLN A 76 -9.21 7.47 2.89
C GLN A 76 -9.59 6.89 4.26
N GLY A 77 -9.61 5.56 4.39
CA GLY A 77 -9.81 4.90 5.67
C GLY A 77 -8.79 5.35 6.72
N MET A 78 -7.51 5.45 6.35
CA MET A 78 -6.45 5.95 7.22
C MET A 78 -6.66 7.44 7.53
N ARG A 79 -7.00 8.25 6.52
CA ARG A 79 -7.28 9.68 6.67
C ARG A 79 -8.38 9.97 7.69
N PHE A 80 -9.40 9.12 7.74
CA PHE A 80 -10.54 9.26 8.66
C PHE A 80 -10.46 8.35 9.90
N ASN A 81 -9.26 7.87 10.25
CA ASN A 81 -8.97 7.06 11.44
C ASN A 81 -9.79 5.75 11.52
N LYS A 82 -10.14 5.18 10.36
CA LYS A 82 -10.80 3.87 10.19
C LYS A 82 -9.82 2.76 9.83
N VAL A 83 -8.60 3.11 9.43
CA VAL A 83 -7.47 2.20 9.23
C VAL A 83 -6.31 2.72 10.06
N ASP A 84 -5.77 1.88 10.94
CA ASP A 84 -4.72 2.26 11.88
C ASP A 84 -3.33 1.81 11.39
N VAL A 85 -3.26 0.64 10.74
CA VAL A 85 -2.06 0.08 10.08
C VAL A 85 -2.47 -0.46 8.72
N ALA A 86 -1.62 -0.42 7.70
CA ALA A 86 -1.91 -0.96 6.39
C ALA A 86 -0.68 -1.53 5.68
N TRP A 87 -0.87 -2.64 4.96
CA TRP A 87 0.02 -3.07 3.89
C TRP A 87 -0.41 -2.39 2.59
N LEU A 88 0.49 -1.60 2.01
CA LEU A 88 0.24 -0.78 0.84
C LEU A 88 1.39 -0.91 -0.15
N GLY A 89 1.07 -0.84 -1.45
CA GLY A 89 2.10 -0.58 -2.46
C GLY A 89 2.69 0.82 -2.30
N ASN A 90 3.94 1.01 -2.73
CA ASN A 90 4.66 2.27 -2.51
C ASN A 90 3.93 3.54 -2.98
N LYS A 91 3.21 3.53 -4.12
CA LYS A 91 2.40 4.69 -4.53
C LYS A 91 1.27 4.99 -3.55
N ALA A 92 0.51 3.98 -3.14
CA ALA A 92 -0.55 4.16 -2.16
C ALA A 92 -0.01 4.62 -0.81
N ALA A 93 1.18 4.15 -0.41
CA ALA A 93 1.85 4.63 0.80
C ALA A 93 2.32 6.09 0.68
N MET A 94 2.83 6.51 -0.48
CA MET A 94 3.13 7.92 -0.76
C MET A 94 1.90 8.81 -0.58
N GLU A 95 0.75 8.40 -1.14
CA GLU A 95 -0.52 9.11 -0.95
C GLU A 95 -0.99 9.08 0.51
N ALA A 96 -0.76 7.98 1.24
CA ALA A 96 -1.10 7.89 2.66
C ALA A 96 -0.26 8.83 3.53
N VAL A 97 1.05 8.90 3.28
CA VAL A 97 1.98 9.84 3.95
C VAL A 97 1.58 11.29 3.66
N ASP A 98 1.30 11.61 2.40
CA ASP A 98 1.06 12.99 1.97
C ASP A 98 -0.35 13.50 2.35
N ARG A 99 -1.35 12.62 2.38
CA ARG A 99 -2.77 13.04 2.46
C ARG A 99 -3.55 12.42 3.62
N SER A 100 -2.99 11.44 4.31
CA SER A 100 -3.75 10.57 5.22
C SER A 100 -3.06 10.33 6.56
N ASN A 101 -2.10 11.18 6.92
CA ASN A 101 -1.38 11.10 8.19
C ASN A 101 -0.62 9.78 8.38
N GLY A 102 -0.20 9.15 7.28
CA GLY A 102 0.58 7.92 7.28
C GLY A 102 2.06 8.13 7.62
N GLU A 103 2.70 7.08 8.12
CA GLU A 103 4.15 6.97 8.33
C GLU A 103 4.58 5.52 8.10
N ILE A 104 5.64 5.32 7.31
CA ILE A 104 6.23 4.00 7.08
C ILE A 104 7.13 3.64 8.26
N PHE A 105 7.02 2.39 8.74
CA PHE A 105 7.88 1.87 9.80
C PHE A 105 8.53 0.53 9.48
N ALA A 106 7.96 -0.22 8.53
CA ALA A 106 8.49 -1.50 8.08
C ALA A 106 8.34 -1.65 6.57
N GLN A 107 9.13 -2.55 6.00
CA GLN A 107 9.07 -2.97 4.62
C GLN A 107 8.96 -4.49 4.58
N THR A 108 8.18 -5.00 3.63
CA THR A 108 8.16 -6.43 3.30
C THR A 108 9.50 -6.85 2.68
N SER A 109 9.76 -8.15 2.65
CA SER A 109 10.82 -8.73 1.83
C SER A 109 10.26 -9.92 1.06
N ALA A 110 10.84 -10.27 -0.07
CA ALA A 110 10.37 -11.40 -0.86
C ALA A 110 10.88 -12.72 -0.25
N ALA A 111 10.03 -13.75 -0.19
CA ALA A 111 10.42 -15.07 0.33
C ALA A 111 11.54 -15.73 -0.50
N ASN A 112 11.67 -15.36 -1.77
CA ASN A 112 12.70 -15.87 -2.69
C ASN A 112 14.04 -15.11 -2.59
N GLY A 113 14.12 -14.06 -1.76
CA GLY A 113 15.32 -13.24 -1.58
C GLY A 113 15.47 -12.07 -2.56
N ASP A 114 14.50 -11.82 -3.44
CA ASP A 114 14.52 -10.66 -4.32
C ASP A 114 14.47 -9.35 -3.51
N ALA A 115 15.21 -8.34 -3.97
CA ALA A 115 15.28 -7.01 -3.34
C ALA A 115 14.01 -6.16 -3.56
N GLY A 116 13.02 -6.68 -4.27
CA GLY A 116 11.80 -6.00 -4.68
C GLY A 116 11.09 -6.81 -5.76
N TYR A 117 10.25 -6.15 -6.55
CA TYR A 117 9.44 -6.80 -7.58
C TYR A 117 9.38 -5.97 -8.86
N TRP A 118 8.70 -6.49 -9.88
CA TRP A 118 8.60 -5.81 -11.17
C TRP A 118 7.16 -5.72 -11.64
N SER A 119 6.83 -4.58 -12.26
CA SER A 119 5.61 -4.43 -13.05
C SER A 119 5.74 -5.20 -14.36
N LEU A 120 4.60 -5.72 -14.83
CA LEU A 120 4.48 -6.50 -16.05
C LEU A 120 3.37 -5.93 -16.93
N LEU A 121 3.51 -6.09 -18.24
CA LEU A 121 2.37 -6.14 -19.14
C LEU A 121 2.16 -7.57 -19.60
N ILE A 122 0.93 -8.04 -19.47
CA ILE A 122 0.52 -9.40 -19.80
C ILE A 122 -0.50 -9.39 -20.92
N VAL A 123 -0.40 -10.38 -21.78
CA VAL A 123 -1.39 -10.70 -22.82
C VAL A 123 -1.71 -12.19 -22.75
N ARG A 124 -2.76 -12.61 -23.46
CA ARG A 124 -3.06 -14.03 -23.59
C ARG A 124 -1.99 -14.72 -24.44
N LYS A 125 -1.66 -15.97 -24.14
CA LYS A 125 -0.54 -16.72 -24.74
C LYS A 125 -0.65 -16.84 -26.26
N ASP A 126 -1.87 -16.95 -26.78
CA ASP A 126 -2.21 -17.02 -28.21
C ASP A 126 -2.32 -15.64 -28.90
N SER A 127 -2.16 -14.53 -28.17
CA SER A 127 -2.16 -13.17 -28.74
C SER A 127 -0.98 -12.98 -29.71
N PRO A 128 -1.17 -12.30 -30.86
CA PRO A 128 -0.06 -11.94 -31.75
C PRO A 128 0.84 -10.83 -31.19
N ILE A 129 0.45 -10.17 -30.10
CA ILE A 129 1.25 -9.11 -29.47
C ILE A 129 2.41 -9.73 -28.68
N ASN A 130 3.65 -9.30 -28.98
CA ASN A 130 4.86 -9.84 -28.32
C ASN A 130 5.75 -8.78 -27.67
N SER A 131 5.40 -7.50 -27.81
CA SER A 131 6.18 -6.39 -27.28
C SER A 131 5.32 -5.16 -26.99
N VAL A 132 5.88 -4.19 -26.27
CA VAL A 132 5.26 -2.87 -26.09
C VAL A 132 5.04 -2.17 -27.44
N ASP A 133 6.01 -2.25 -28.35
CA ASP A 133 5.90 -1.61 -29.66
C ASP A 133 4.74 -2.19 -30.47
N ASP A 134 4.56 -3.52 -30.45
CA ASP A 134 3.42 -4.18 -31.09
C ASP A 134 2.11 -3.73 -30.46
N MET A 135 2.04 -3.66 -29.13
CA MET A 135 0.87 -3.20 -28.41
C MET A 135 0.51 -1.75 -28.81
N LEU A 136 1.49 -0.84 -28.78
CA LEU A 136 1.26 0.58 -29.05
C LEU A 136 0.85 0.82 -30.51
N LYS A 137 1.47 0.12 -31.47
CA LYS A 137 1.08 0.17 -32.89
C LYS A 137 -0.38 -0.27 -33.12
N ASN A 138 -0.85 -1.23 -32.33
CA ASN A 138 -2.18 -1.82 -32.46
C ASN A 138 -3.20 -1.27 -31.43
N ALA A 139 -2.83 -0.28 -30.62
CA ALA A 139 -3.59 0.13 -29.43
C ALA A 139 -5.08 0.39 -29.72
N LYS A 140 -5.39 1.08 -30.83
CA LYS A 140 -6.77 1.42 -31.23
C LYS A 140 -7.69 0.22 -31.44
N SER A 141 -7.13 -0.97 -31.68
CA SER A 141 -7.87 -2.23 -31.84
C SER A 141 -7.93 -3.05 -30.55
N LEU A 142 -7.08 -2.75 -29.57
CA LEU A 142 -6.90 -3.51 -28.34
C LEU A 142 -7.70 -2.90 -27.18
N THR A 143 -8.17 -3.77 -26.29
CA THR A 143 -8.72 -3.42 -24.98
C THR A 143 -7.64 -3.56 -23.91
N PHE A 144 -7.55 -2.56 -23.03
CA PHE A 144 -6.49 -2.45 -22.05
C PHE A 144 -7.04 -2.47 -20.62
N GLY A 145 -6.55 -3.41 -19.81
CA GLY A 145 -6.72 -3.42 -18.35
C GLY A 145 -5.59 -2.64 -17.70
N ASN A 146 -5.85 -1.39 -17.39
CA ASN A 146 -4.97 -0.62 -16.52
C ASN A 146 -5.20 -1.03 -15.06
N GLY A 147 -4.28 -0.67 -14.17
CA GLY A 147 -4.38 -1.00 -12.75
C GLY A 147 -5.18 0.01 -11.95
N ASP A 148 -5.34 -0.26 -10.65
CA ASP A 148 -5.78 0.74 -9.68
C ASP A 148 -4.93 2.02 -9.82
N PRO A 149 -5.54 3.23 -9.88
CA PRO A 149 -4.81 4.49 -10.01
C PRO A 149 -3.73 4.75 -8.95
N ASN A 150 -3.85 4.16 -7.76
CA ASN A 150 -2.88 4.24 -6.66
C ASN A 150 -1.91 3.04 -6.64
N SER A 151 -1.96 2.16 -7.64
CA SER A 151 -1.01 1.05 -7.77
C SER A 151 0.33 1.52 -8.33
N THR A 152 1.41 1.09 -7.69
CA THR A 152 2.79 1.32 -8.16
C THR A 152 3.02 0.59 -9.48
N SER A 153 2.85 -0.73 -9.49
CA SER A 153 3.10 -1.59 -10.65
C SER A 153 1.94 -1.62 -11.64
N GLY A 154 0.72 -1.39 -11.17
CA GLY A 154 -0.48 -1.44 -12.01
C GLY A 154 -0.74 -0.15 -12.77
N TYR A 155 -0.17 0.99 -12.35
CA TYR A 155 -0.53 2.29 -12.92
C TYR A 155 0.68 3.23 -13.07
N LEU A 156 1.39 3.56 -11.99
CA LEU A 156 2.47 4.57 -12.06
C LEU A 156 3.65 4.13 -12.93
N VAL A 157 4.19 2.94 -12.66
CA VAL A 157 5.35 2.40 -13.36
C VAL A 157 5.09 2.24 -14.86
N PRO A 158 4.05 1.53 -15.33
CA PRO A 158 3.73 1.50 -16.76
C PRO A 158 3.30 2.88 -17.28
N GLY A 159 2.60 3.69 -16.47
CA GLY A 159 2.24 5.08 -16.76
C GLY A 159 3.42 5.93 -17.21
N TYR A 160 4.57 5.77 -16.56
CA TYR A 160 5.79 6.43 -16.99
C TYR A 160 6.50 5.70 -18.14
N TYR A 161 6.93 4.46 -17.91
CA TYR A 161 7.87 3.78 -18.80
C TYR A 161 7.25 3.33 -20.13
N VAL A 162 5.95 3.01 -20.15
CA VAL A 162 5.24 2.54 -21.33
C VAL A 162 4.49 3.68 -22.01
N PHE A 163 3.85 4.55 -21.24
CA PHE A 163 2.93 5.54 -21.78
C PHE A 163 3.56 6.92 -21.95
N ALA A 164 3.97 7.57 -20.86
CA ALA A 164 4.51 8.93 -20.90
C ALA A 164 5.77 9.02 -21.78
N LYS A 165 6.73 8.09 -21.64
CA LYS A 165 7.95 8.06 -22.46
C LYS A 165 7.69 7.86 -23.97
N ASN A 166 6.57 7.26 -24.33
CA ASN A 166 6.17 7.06 -25.73
C ASN A 166 5.15 8.11 -26.20
N ASN A 167 4.86 9.13 -25.38
CA ASN A 167 3.87 10.16 -25.66
C ASN A 167 2.48 9.59 -26.00
N VAL A 168 2.09 8.53 -25.28
CA VAL A 168 0.80 7.85 -25.44
C VAL A 168 -0.02 8.04 -24.17
N ASP A 169 -1.28 8.43 -24.29
CA ASP A 169 -2.23 8.45 -23.19
C ASP A 169 -3.04 7.15 -23.15
N ALA A 170 -2.80 6.33 -22.13
CA ALA A 170 -3.48 5.03 -21.97
C ALA A 170 -5.01 5.15 -21.83
N SER A 171 -5.52 6.31 -21.42
CA SER A 171 -6.97 6.52 -21.27
C SER A 171 -7.69 6.73 -22.61
N THR A 172 -6.95 7.12 -23.66
CA THR A 172 -7.52 7.47 -24.98
C THR A 172 -6.93 6.69 -26.15
N ALA A 173 -5.77 6.06 -25.99
CA ALA A 173 -5.07 5.36 -27.08
C ALA A 173 -5.68 4.00 -27.47
N PHE A 174 -6.36 3.34 -26.53
CA PHE A 174 -6.91 2.00 -26.71
C PHE A 174 -8.38 2.04 -27.13
N LYS A 175 -8.86 0.93 -27.73
CA LYS A 175 -10.29 0.76 -28.05
C LYS A 175 -11.18 0.98 -26.82
N ARG A 176 -10.72 0.49 -25.67
CA ARG A 176 -11.36 0.65 -24.37
C ARG A 176 -10.32 0.41 -23.27
N THR A 177 -10.34 1.26 -22.24
CA THR A 177 -9.51 1.11 -21.05
C THR A 177 -10.38 0.92 -19.81
N LEU A 178 -9.99 -0.01 -18.95
CA LEU A 178 -10.61 -0.25 -17.64
C LEU A 178 -9.54 -0.15 -16.55
N ASN A 179 -9.91 0.21 -15.33
CA ASN A 179 -9.04 0.12 -14.16
C ASN A 179 -9.53 -1.03 -13.28
N SER A 180 -8.63 -1.89 -12.80
CA SER A 180 -8.97 -3.06 -11.98
C SER A 180 -7.81 -3.51 -11.11
N SER A 181 -8.07 -4.45 -10.18
CA SER A 181 -7.01 -5.11 -9.41
C SER A 181 -6.14 -6.01 -10.29
N HIS A 182 -4.99 -6.41 -9.75
CA HIS A 182 -4.06 -7.32 -10.43
C HIS A 182 -4.71 -8.66 -10.78
N GLU A 183 -5.42 -9.29 -9.85
CA GLU A 183 -6.15 -10.55 -10.11
C GLU A 183 -7.22 -10.37 -11.19
N VAL A 184 -8.04 -9.32 -11.11
CA VAL A 184 -9.11 -9.09 -12.10
C VAL A 184 -8.53 -8.85 -13.49
N ASN A 185 -7.44 -8.10 -13.61
CA ASN A 185 -6.72 -7.90 -14.87
C ASN A 185 -6.22 -9.23 -15.44
N ALA A 186 -5.49 -10.01 -14.65
CA ALA A 186 -4.91 -11.28 -15.11
C ALA A 186 -5.98 -12.30 -15.54
N LEU A 187 -7.07 -12.41 -14.78
CA LEU A 187 -8.18 -13.30 -15.13
C LEU A 187 -8.93 -12.84 -16.38
N SER A 188 -9.09 -11.53 -16.57
CA SER A 188 -9.74 -10.98 -17.76
C SER A 188 -8.93 -11.25 -19.02
N VAL A 189 -7.59 -11.12 -18.94
CA VAL A 189 -6.69 -11.48 -20.05
C VAL A 189 -6.72 -12.99 -20.33
N ALA A 190 -6.63 -13.83 -19.29
CA ALA A 190 -6.69 -15.29 -19.46
C ALA A 190 -8.01 -15.75 -20.12
N LYS A 191 -9.13 -15.08 -19.79
CA LYS A 191 -10.46 -15.34 -20.37
C LYS A 191 -10.68 -14.72 -21.75
N GLY A 192 -9.72 -13.95 -22.28
CA GLY A 192 -9.87 -13.24 -23.56
C GLY A 192 -10.86 -12.07 -23.51
N GLN A 193 -11.14 -11.54 -22.31
CA GLN A 193 -12.02 -10.38 -22.10
C GLN A 193 -11.28 -9.05 -22.20
N LEU A 194 -9.96 -9.10 -22.01
CA LEU A 194 -9.01 -8.01 -22.23
C LEU A 194 -7.86 -8.51 -23.11
N ASP A 195 -7.36 -7.66 -23.99
CA ASP A 195 -6.26 -8.02 -24.89
C ASP A 195 -4.90 -7.89 -24.21
N VAL A 196 -4.74 -6.83 -23.40
CA VAL A 196 -3.52 -6.54 -22.64
C VAL A 196 -3.89 -5.98 -21.26
N ALA A 197 -3.12 -6.30 -20.23
CA ALA A 197 -3.29 -5.67 -18.92
C ALA A 197 -2.00 -5.46 -18.14
N THR A 198 -2.02 -4.54 -17.18
CA THR A 198 -0.95 -4.36 -16.19
C THR A 198 -1.02 -5.43 -15.10
N PHE A 199 0.15 -5.88 -14.66
CA PHE A 199 0.30 -6.90 -13.63
C PHE A 199 1.65 -6.74 -12.92
N ASN A 200 2.06 -7.70 -12.11
CA ASN A 200 3.37 -7.70 -11.46
C ASN A 200 3.83 -9.14 -11.13
N THR A 201 5.11 -9.30 -10.81
CA THR A 201 5.72 -10.61 -10.55
C THR A 201 5.19 -11.29 -9.28
N GLU A 202 4.92 -10.55 -8.20
CA GLU A 202 4.39 -11.14 -6.96
C GLU A 202 2.96 -11.68 -7.17
N SER A 203 2.11 -10.90 -7.85
CA SER A 203 0.76 -11.33 -8.22
C SER A 203 0.76 -12.47 -9.23
N TRP A 204 1.79 -12.56 -10.08
CA TRP A 204 1.99 -13.72 -10.95
C TRP A 204 2.25 -15.00 -10.13
N ASP A 205 3.16 -14.92 -9.16
CA ASP A 205 3.47 -16.03 -8.26
C ASP A 205 2.25 -16.41 -7.40
N ARG A 206 1.47 -15.42 -6.94
CA ARG A 206 0.19 -15.66 -6.26
C ARG A 206 -0.80 -16.40 -7.15
N LEU A 207 -1.00 -15.93 -8.38
CA LEU A 207 -1.94 -16.52 -9.32
C LEU A 207 -1.52 -17.94 -9.70
N ALA A 208 -0.22 -18.25 -9.71
CA ALA A 208 0.28 -19.61 -9.98
C ALA A 208 -0.11 -20.60 -8.87
N VAL A 209 -0.28 -20.10 -7.63
CA VAL A 209 -0.76 -20.89 -6.50
C VAL A 209 -2.29 -20.98 -6.50
N THR A 210 -2.99 -19.87 -6.71
CA THR A 210 -4.45 -19.82 -6.56
C THR A 210 -5.21 -20.31 -7.80
N GLN A 211 -4.66 -20.10 -9.00
CA GLN A 211 -5.31 -20.40 -10.29
C GLN A 211 -4.27 -20.79 -11.38
N PRO A 212 -3.55 -21.92 -11.23
CA PRO A 212 -2.47 -22.33 -12.13
C PRO A 212 -2.88 -22.39 -13.61
N ASP A 213 -4.05 -22.98 -13.90
CA ASP A 213 -4.59 -23.06 -15.26
C ASP A 213 -4.76 -21.70 -15.94
N LYS A 214 -4.96 -20.62 -15.16
CA LYS A 214 -5.10 -19.26 -15.69
C LYS A 214 -3.75 -18.62 -15.97
N VAL A 215 -2.75 -18.83 -15.12
CA VAL A 215 -1.38 -18.37 -15.37
C VAL A 215 -0.83 -18.95 -16.66
N GLU A 216 -1.10 -20.23 -16.94
CA GLU A 216 -0.63 -20.90 -18.16
C GLU A 216 -1.16 -20.27 -19.46
N GLN A 217 -2.28 -19.52 -19.39
CA GLN A 217 -2.86 -18.80 -20.51
C GLN A 217 -2.24 -17.42 -20.73
N LEU A 218 -1.30 -16.99 -19.88
CA LEU A 218 -0.72 -15.65 -19.93
C LEU A 218 0.70 -15.71 -20.50
N LYS A 219 1.12 -14.62 -21.14
CA LYS A 219 2.53 -14.35 -21.44
C LYS A 219 2.87 -12.90 -21.11
N VAL A 220 4.12 -12.67 -20.73
CA VAL A 220 4.67 -11.34 -20.44
C VAL A 220 5.22 -10.74 -21.73
N ILE A 221 4.84 -9.50 -22.04
CA ILE A 221 5.37 -8.74 -23.19
C ILE A 221 6.26 -7.56 -22.76
N TRP A 222 6.29 -7.26 -21.46
CA TRP A 222 7.10 -6.19 -20.90
C TRP A 222 7.34 -6.41 -19.40
N LYS A 223 8.52 -6.03 -18.93
CA LYS A 223 8.92 -6.02 -17.51
C LYS A 223 9.59 -4.69 -17.19
N SER A 224 9.23 -4.08 -16.07
CA SER A 224 9.78 -2.78 -15.63
C SER A 224 11.20 -2.89 -15.07
N PRO A 225 11.85 -1.75 -14.75
CA PRO A 225 12.90 -1.72 -13.73
C PRO A 225 12.39 -2.19 -12.36
N LEU A 226 13.31 -2.49 -11.44
CA LEU A 226 12.99 -2.95 -10.09
C LEU A 226 12.17 -1.90 -9.32
N ILE A 227 11.13 -2.37 -8.64
CA ILE A 227 10.30 -1.61 -7.71
C ILE A 227 10.69 -2.06 -6.29
N PRO A 228 10.99 -1.14 -5.35
CA PRO A 228 11.21 -1.51 -3.95
C PRO A 228 10.03 -2.29 -3.39
N ALA A 229 10.31 -3.22 -2.47
CA ALA A 229 9.27 -3.98 -1.78
C ALA A 229 8.29 -3.08 -1.03
N ASP A 230 7.09 -3.62 -0.77
CA ASP A 230 5.98 -2.84 -0.25
C ASP A 230 6.17 -2.42 1.22
N PRO A 231 5.79 -1.19 1.60
CA PRO A 231 5.76 -0.73 2.98
C PRO A 231 4.63 -1.34 3.81
N ILE A 232 4.85 -1.30 5.12
CA ILE A 232 3.80 -1.26 6.14
C ILE A 232 3.75 0.17 6.70
N VAL A 233 2.55 0.75 6.65
CA VAL A 233 2.26 2.13 7.04
C VAL A 233 1.36 2.11 8.27
N TRP A 234 1.60 2.99 9.24
CA TRP A 234 0.63 3.27 10.30
C TRP A 234 0.11 4.70 10.24
N SER A 235 -1.01 4.95 10.93
CA SER A 235 -1.45 6.31 11.23
C SER A 235 -0.56 6.91 12.32
N LYS A 236 -0.08 8.14 12.10
CA LYS A 236 0.66 8.90 13.12
C LYS A 236 -0.17 9.17 14.38
N ALA A 237 -1.50 9.04 14.31
CA ALA A 237 -2.41 9.20 15.44
C ALA A 237 -2.44 8.01 16.41
N LEU A 238 -1.78 6.88 16.09
CA LEU A 238 -1.60 5.79 17.06
C LEU A 238 -0.80 6.26 18.28
N SER A 239 -1.16 5.75 19.47
CA SER A 239 -0.40 5.96 20.69
C SER A 239 1.01 5.38 20.56
N ASP A 240 1.98 5.96 21.27
CA ASP A 240 3.36 5.47 21.25
C ASP A 240 3.47 4.04 21.80
N GLU A 241 2.61 3.67 22.75
CA GLU A 241 2.51 2.30 23.27
C GLU A 241 2.09 1.32 22.16
N ASN A 242 1.04 1.63 21.40
CA ASN A 242 0.60 0.78 20.30
C ASN A 242 1.66 0.71 19.19
N LYS A 243 2.28 1.85 18.84
CA LYS A 243 3.40 1.86 17.88
C LYS A 243 4.57 0.98 18.35
N ALA A 244 4.89 0.99 19.64
CA ALA A 244 5.95 0.15 20.19
C ALA A 244 5.61 -1.34 20.10
N LYS A 245 4.40 -1.75 20.55
CA LYS A 245 3.91 -3.14 20.44
C LYS A 245 3.90 -3.63 18.99
N ILE A 246 3.39 -2.82 18.06
CA ILE A 246 3.30 -3.15 16.64
C ILE A 246 4.70 -3.26 16.03
N ARG A 247 5.58 -2.28 16.27
CA ARG A 247 6.96 -2.31 15.75
C ARG A 247 7.73 -3.56 16.21
N GLU A 248 7.61 -3.90 17.50
CA GLU A 248 8.26 -5.09 18.06
C GLU A 248 7.72 -6.39 17.45
N PHE A 249 6.40 -6.46 17.24
CA PHE A 249 5.79 -7.59 16.55
C PHE A 249 6.38 -7.77 15.14
N PHE A 250 6.38 -6.71 14.32
CA PHE A 250 6.92 -6.78 12.95
C PHE A 250 8.42 -7.11 12.93
N ALA A 251 9.21 -6.57 13.86
CA ALA A 251 10.65 -6.81 13.94
C ALA A 251 11.00 -8.26 14.37
N SER A 252 10.16 -8.88 15.20
CA SER A 252 10.40 -10.23 15.75
C SER A 252 9.66 -11.35 15.01
N TYR A 253 8.72 -11.03 14.11
CA TYR A 253 7.93 -12.04 13.40
C TYR A 253 8.76 -12.84 12.37
N GLY A 254 8.55 -14.15 12.33
CA GLY A 254 9.32 -15.08 11.49
C GLY A 254 10.51 -15.71 12.21
N ASN A 255 10.51 -15.70 13.54
CA ASN A 255 11.57 -16.33 14.35
C ASN A 255 11.26 -17.81 14.66
N THR A 256 10.00 -18.22 14.67
CA THR A 256 9.59 -19.62 14.82
C THR A 256 9.24 -20.26 13.48
N ASP A 257 9.14 -21.60 13.43
CA ASP A 257 8.81 -22.31 12.19
C ASP A 257 7.34 -22.13 11.78
N GLU A 258 6.44 -21.94 12.75
CA GLU A 258 5.04 -21.60 12.52
C GLU A 258 4.94 -20.22 11.84
N GLU A 259 5.65 -19.21 12.34
CA GLU A 259 5.63 -17.86 11.78
C GLU A 259 6.27 -17.81 10.39
N LYS A 260 7.36 -18.56 10.17
CA LYS A 260 7.95 -18.72 8.83
C LYS A 260 6.96 -19.36 7.85
N THR A 261 6.13 -20.29 8.32
CA THR A 261 5.09 -20.91 7.50
C THR A 261 4.01 -19.89 7.12
N VAL A 262 3.59 -19.04 8.06
CA VAL A 262 2.67 -17.93 7.77
C VAL A 262 3.25 -16.98 6.72
N LEU A 263 4.49 -16.51 6.92
CA LEU A 263 5.18 -15.63 5.97
C LEU A 263 5.34 -16.26 4.58
N LYS A 264 5.71 -17.55 4.53
CA LYS A 264 5.82 -18.30 3.26
C LYS A 264 4.49 -18.36 2.51
N ASN A 265 3.37 -18.57 3.20
CA ASN A 265 2.04 -18.59 2.58
C ASN A 265 1.63 -17.21 2.05
N MET A 266 2.14 -16.14 2.65
CA MET A 266 2.01 -14.76 2.18
C MET A 266 3.03 -14.41 1.08
N GLN A 267 3.94 -15.33 0.73
CA GLN A 267 5.09 -15.10 -0.17
C GLN A 267 6.06 -14.02 0.31
N MET A 268 6.08 -13.77 1.62
CA MET A 268 6.94 -12.79 2.27
C MET A 268 8.08 -13.46 3.02
N GLY A 269 9.21 -12.76 3.12
CA GLY A 269 10.27 -13.01 4.09
C GLY A 269 10.02 -12.21 5.38
N LYS A 270 11.08 -12.04 6.18
CA LYS A 270 11.01 -11.19 7.38
C LYS A 270 10.80 -9.72 7.01
N PHE A 271 10.11 -8.99 7.88
CA PHE A 271 9.97 -7.54 7.71
C PHE A 271 11.29 -6.84 8.02
N LEU A 272 11.59 -5.82 7.23
CA LEU A 272 12.75 -4.96 7.40
C LEU A 272 12.32 -3.65 8.03
N LYS A 273 13.18 -3.06 8.86
CA LYS A 273 12.96 -1.68 9.34
C LYS A 273 13.02 -0.73 8.16
N SER A 274 12.05 0.18 8.07
CA SER A 274 12.00 1.18 7.00
C SER A 274 11.48 2.54 7.49
N SER A 275 11.43 3.52 6.60
CA SER A 275 10.94 4.88 6.82
C SER A 275 10.36 5.47 5.53
N ASP A 276 9.81 6.69 5.62
CA ASP A 276 9.28 7.43 4.47
C ASP A 276 10.34 7.67 3.36
N ASP A 277 11.65 7.59 3.68
CA ASP A 277 12.73 7.72 2.70
C ASP A 277 12.74 6.58 1.66
N GLN A 278 12.11 5.42 1.93
CA GLN A 278 11.99 4.39 0.89
C GLN A 278 11.16 4.85 -0.32
N LEU A 279 10.34 5.90 -0.14
CA LEU A 279 9.47 6.44 -1.19
C LEU A 279 10.21 7.38 -2.15
N LEU A 280 11.47 7.73 -1.88
CA LEU A 280 12.22 8.70 -2.70
C LEU A 280 12.27 8.31 -4.19
N PRO A 281 12.56 7.05 -4.59
CA PRO A 281 12.54 6.66 -6.00
C PRO A 281 11.14 6.74 -6.63
N ILE A 282 10.10 6.54 -5.81
CA ILE A 282 8.71 6.54 -6.25
C ILE A 282 8.20 7.96 -6.46
N ARG A 283 8.56 8.88 -5.56
CA ARG A 283 8.35 10.32 -5.72
C ARG A 283 9.07 10.84 -6.96
N GLN A 284 10.32 10.39 -7.19
CA GLN A 284 11.08 10.76 -8.37
C GLN A 284 10.39 10.27 -9.66
N LEU A 285 9.90 9.04 -9.67
CA LEU A 285 9.16 8.46 -10.79
C LEU A 285 7.85 9.20 -11.08
N GLU A 286 7.07 9.54 -10.04
CA GLU A 286 5.84 10.34 -10.19
C GLU A 286 6.15 11.72 -10.78
N LEU A 287 7.20 12.40 -10.31
CA LEU A 287 7.62 13.68 -10.87
C LEU A 287 8.12 13.57 -12.31
N PHE A 288 8.86 12.51 -12.67
CA PHE A 288 9.26 12.28 -14.06
C PHE A 288 8.06 12.05 -14.98
N LYS A 289 7.04 11.33 -14.51
CA LYS A 289 5.78 11.17 -15.23
C LYS A 289 5.10 12.52 -15.45
N GLN A 290 4.88 13.28 -14.38
CA GLN A 290 4.25 14.61 -14.46
C GLN A 290 5.03 15.55 -15.37
N ARG A 291 6.36 15.56 -15.28
CA ARG A 291 7.24 16.38 -16.13
C ARG A 291 7.01 16.05 -17.61
N THR A 292 7.00 14.77 -17.94
CA THR A 292 6.82 14.27 -19.31
C THR A 292 5.45 14.66 -19.86
N GLU A 293 4.41 14.54 -19.04
CA GLU A 293 3.03 14.95 -19.40
C GLU A 293 2.91 16.46 -19.61
N VAL A 294 3.56 17.29 -18.78
CA VAL A 294 3.58 18.75 -18.94
C VAL A 294 4.29 19.16 -20.23
N VAL A 295 5.44 18.53 -20.55
CA VAL A 295 6.15 18.78 -21.80
C VAL A 295 5.26 18.42 -23.01
N ALA A 296 4.65 17.25 -22.97
CA ALA A 296 3.79 16.70 -24.02
C ALA A 296 2.45 17.42 -24.20
N SER A 297 1.96 18.11 -23.15
CA SER A 297 0.61 18.69 -23.15
C SER A 297 0.40 19.66 -24.32
N THR A 298 -0.69 19.49 -25.07
CA THR A 298 -1.11 20.45 -26.10
C THR A 298 -2.13 21.46 -25.58
N THR A 299 -2.54 21.35 -24.32
CA THR A 299 -3.59 22.18 -23.70
C THR A 299 -3.03 23.27 -22.79
N LEU A 300 -1.81 23.11 -22.28
CA LEU A 300 -1.15 24.11 -21.45
C LEU A 300 -0.44 25.14 -22.31
N ASP A 301 -0.55 26.42 -21.93
CA ASP A 301 0.21 27.48 -22.57
C ASP A 301 1.70 27.48 -22.16
N ALA A 302 2.52 28.29 -22.83
CA ALA A 302 3.95 28.32 -22.58
C ALA A 302 4.32 28.78 -21.15
N GLN A 303 3.55 29.70 -20.57
CA GLN A 303 3.81 30.23 -19.23
C GLN A 303 3.41 29.21 -18.16
N GLU A 304 2.27 28.54 -18.32
CA GLU A 304 1.81 27.47 -17.45
C GLU A 304 2.78 26.28 -17.48
N LYS A 305 3.24 25.88 -18.67
CA LYS A 305 4.27 24.83 -18.81
C LYS A 305 5.54 25.21 -18.07
N ALA A 306 6.06 26.42 -18.29
CA ALA A 306 7.29 26.88 -17.65
C ALA A 306 7.16 26.90 -16.12
N ALA A 307 6.03 27.36 -15.58
CA ALA A 307 5.77 27.38 -14.14
C ALA A 307 5.76 25.96 -13.55
N ARG A 308 4.99 25.04 -14.15
CA ARG A 308 4.90 23.64 -13.67
C ARG A 308 6.23 22.91 -13.77
N LEU A 309 6.97 23.08 -14.86
CA LEU A 309 8.28 22.46 -15.04
C LEU A 309 9.28 22.98 -14.01
N LYS A 310 9.25 24.28 -13.70
CA LYS A 310 10.10 24.86 -12.64
C LYS A 310 9.84 24.21 -11.28
N ASP A 311 8.57 24.04 -10.90
CA ASP A 311 8.20 23.45 -9.61
C ASP A 311 8.58 21.95 -9.54
N ILE A 312 8.37 21.22 -10.63
CA ILE A 312 8.76 19.81 -10.75
C ILE A 312 10.28 19.66 -10.67
N ASP A 313 11.03 20.47 -11.43
CA ASP A 313 12.50 20.40 -11.48
C ASP A 313 13.11 20.79 -10.12
N ALA A 314 12.53 21.76 -9.40
CA ALA A 314 12.92 22.08 -8.03
C ALA A 314 12.67 20.91 -7.07
N SER A 315 11.52 20.24 -7.20
CA SER A 315 11.19 19.06 -6.39
C SER A 315 12.11 17.88 -6.66
N LEU A 316 12.45 17.63 -7.94
CA LEU A 316 13.43 16.62 -8.34
C LEU A 316 14.82 16.91 -7.77
N SER A 317 15.28 18.18 -7.79
CA SER A 317 16.56 18.56 -7.18
C SER A 317 16.59 18.23 -5.69
N LYS A 318 15.54 18.61 -4.95
CA LYS A 318 15.44 18.35 -3.51
C LYS A 318 15.43 16.84 -3.19
N LEU A 319 14.74 16.04 -4.00
CA LEU A 319 14.77 14.58 -3.87
C LEU A 319 16.18 14.03 -4.12
N GLN A 320 16.87 14.52 -5.14
CA GLN A 320 18.21 14.08 -5.49
C GLN A 320 19.24 14.41 -4.40
N GLU A 321 19.13 15.60 -3.80
CA GLU A 321 19.93 15.99 -2.63
C GLU A 321 19.72 14.99 -1.48
N ARG A 322 18.47 14.70 -1.13
CA ARG A 322 18.15 13.75 -0.06
C ARG A 322 18.67 12.34 -0.33
N ILE A 323 18.53 11.85 -1.56
CA ILE A 323 19.08 10.54 -1.98
C ILE A 323 20.61 10.53 -1.82
N THR A 324 21.26 11.62 -2.23
CA THR A 324 22.73 11.76 -2.14
C THR A 324 23.19 11.74 -0.68
N GLU A 325 22.51 12.46 0.21
CA GLU A 325 22.79 12.45 1.66
C GLU A 325 22.70 11.04 2.27
N LEU A 326 21.66 10.28 1.91
CA LEU A 326 21.44 8.93 2.43
C LEU A 326 22.51 7.95 1.93
N ASN A 327 22.90 8.06 0.66
CA ASN A 327 23.96 7.23 0.08
C ASN A 327 25.31 7.51 0.76
N GLN A 328 25.63 8.77 1.05
CA GLN A 328 26.85 9.14 1.77
C GLN A 328 26.87 8.60 3.20
N LYS A 329 25.74 8.66 3.93
CA LYS A 329 25.63 8.09 5.28
C LYS A 329 25.86 6.58 5.28
N THR A 330 25.29 5.88 4.30
CA THR A 330 25.44 4.41 4.17
C THR A 330 26.88 4.03 3.85
N ALA A 331 27.54 4.76 2.93
CA ALA A 331 28.94 4.54 2.59
C ALA A 331 29.87 4.80 3.79
N GLY A 332 29.63 5.88 4.55
CA GLY A 332 30.39 6.21 5.75
C GLY A 332 30.26 5.19 6.88
N SER A 333 29.07 4.58 7.05
CA SER A 333 28.85 3.51 8.05
C SER A 333 29.47 2.15 7.68
N SER A 334 29.83 1.95 6.40
CA SER A 334 30.48 0.71 5.94
C SER A 334 32.01 0.75 5.97
N ALA A 335 32.60 1.92 6.27
CA ALA A 335 34.03 2.17 6.24
C ALA A 335 34.67 2.31 7.64
N GLY A 336 33.91 2.11 8.72
CA GLY A 336 34.38 2.16 10.11
C GLY A 336 33.91 0.94 10.89
#